data_AF-A0A956P981-F1
#
_entry.id   AF-A0A956P981-F1
#
_cell.length_a   1.000
_cell.length_b   1.000
_cell.length_c   1.000
_cell.angle_alpha   90.00
_cell.angle_beta   90.00
_cell.angle_gamma   90.00
#
_symmetry.space_group_name_H-M   'P 1'
#
loop_
_entity.id
_entity.type
_entity.pdbx_description
1 polymer ?
#
loop_
_entity_poly.entity_id
_entity_poly.type
_entity_poly.pdbx_seq_one_letter_code
_entity_poly.pdbx_strand_id
1 'polypeptide(L)'
;MIEPGVHDGASLASEPRWRADAIVIGSGAGGAVAAATLAEAGLEVLVLEEGGAYGARDFTQREGEMYAKLYRAGGAQLTEGGGVNVLQGSCVGGSTVINEGDCTRIPAPVLDHWKRLAGVDGYAEGDLAARYAPLGFEPLATPERVQDKGFTVIDHLTNNVFKGTMETWSNFYKDVFGFTEVRYFDIHGVKTGLTSYALRSPCGRFCIPINEGTEAKSQINEYLEEYKGPGIQHIAFATRDILASLDAMKGSGVGFLDIDDEYYATIFERVPNVREDRARIRAHNVLVDGDEQGYLLQIFTKNVVGPIFIELIQRENNLSFGEGNFGAL
;
A
#
# COMPACT_ATOMS: atom_id res chain seq x y z
N MET A 1 10.02 30.01 -3.73
CA MET A 1 11.14 30.97 -3.72
C MET A 1 12.38 30.15 -3.45
N ILE A 2 13.42 30.32 -4.26
CA ILE A 2 14.69 29.61 -4.14
C ILE A 2 15.40 30.09 -2.86
N GLU A 3 15.95 29.17 -2.07
CA GLU A 3 16.62 29.51 -0.80
C GLU A 3 17.86 30.41 -1.02
N PRO A 4 18.24 31.24 -0.02
CA PRO A 4 19.47 32.02 -0.09
C PRO A 4 20.69 31.14 -0.36
N GLY A 5 21.48 31.48 -1.39
CA GLY A 5 22.66 30.71 -1.79
C GLY A 5 22.40 29.63 -2.84
N VAL A 6 21.15 29.39 -3.23
CA VAL A 6 20.81 28.56 -4.38
C VAL A 6 20.57 29.45 -5.60
N HIS A 7 21.24 29.13 -6.70
CA HIS A 7 21.15 29.89 -7.96
C HIS A 7 20.54 29.01 -9.04
N ASP A 8 19.43 29.45 -9.63
CA ASP A 8 18.88 28.81 -10.82
C ASP A 8 19.74 29.18 -12.03
N GLY A 9 20.45 28.20 -12.58
CA GLY A 9 21.29 28.36 -13.76
C GLY A 9 20.56 28.94 -14.97
N ALA A 10 19.25 28.67 -15.14
CA ALA A 10 18.45 29.21 -16.23
C ALA A 10 18.12 30.70 -16.06
N SER A 11 18.24 31.24 -14.84
CA SER A 11 17.98 32.64 -14.52
C SER A 11 19.23 33.55 -14.60
N LEU A 12 20.41 32.97 -14.84
CA LEU A 12 21.67 33.71 -14.87
C LEU A 12 21.80 34.51 -16.17
N ALA A 13 21.90 35.84 -16.02
CA ALA A 13 22.00 36.76 -17.16
C ALA A 13 23.36 36.69 -17.91
N SER A 14 24.38 36.09 -17.29
CA SER A 14 25.72 35.91 -17.85
C SER A 14 26.41 34.71 -17.21
N GLU A 15 27.46 34.20 -17.85
CA GLU A 15 28.29 33.13 -17.28
C GLU A 15 28.84 33.55 -15.90
N PRO A 16 28.44 32.85 -14.82
CA PRO A 16 28.89 33.18 -13.49
C PRO A 16 30.35 32.75 -13.30
N ARG A 17 31.07 33.48 -12.44
CA ARG A 17 32.38 33.07 -11.93
C ARG A 17 32.30 32.92 -10.43
N TRP A 18 32.44 31.69 -9.96
CA TRP A 18 32.49 31.37 -8.53
C TRP A 18 33.88 30.89 -8.16
N ARG A 19 34.25 31.15 -6.90
CA ARG A 19 35.45 30.60 -6.28
C ARG A 19 34.99 29.61 -5.22
N ALA A 20 35.60 28.44 -5.21
CA ALA A 20 35.37 27.40 -4.22
C ALA A 20 36.67 26.58 -4.10
N ASP A 21 36.88 25.97 -2.93
CA ASP A 21 37.96 25.03 -2.71
C ASP A 21 37.62 23.64 -3.28
N ALA A 22 36.34 23.29 -3.33
CA ALA A 22 35.84 22.04 -3.90
C ALA A 22 34.52 22.23 -4.67
N ILE A 23 34.31 21.40 -5.69
CA ILE A 23 33.05 21.31 -6.44
C ILE A 23 32.49 19.90 -6.30
N VAL A 24 31.24 19.78 -5.87
CA VAL A 24 30.50 18.53 -5.81
C VAL A 24 29.43 18.55 -6.90
N ILE A 25 29.42 17.53 -7.75
CA ILE A 25 28.43 17.38 -8.84
C ILE A 25 27.39 16.34 -8.41
N GLY A 26 26.14 16.76 -8.39
CA GLY A 26 25.01 16.04 -7.82
C GLY A 26 24.80 16.40 -6.35
N SER A 27 23.55 16.70 -5.99
CA SER A 27 23.08 17.07 -4.65
C SER A 27 22.29 15.94 -3.96
N GLY A 28 22.24 14.76 -4.57
CA GLY A 28 21.64 13.55 -3.98
C GLY A 28 22.39 13.03 -2.75
N ALA A 29 21.94 11.90 -2.20
CA ALA A 29 22.42 11.36 -0.92
C ALA A 29 23.95 11.35 -0.75
N GLY A 30 24.70 10.89 -1.76
CA GLY A 30 26.16 10.89 -1.70
C GLY A 30 26.79 12.28 -1.83
N GLY A 31 26.28 13.11 -2.74
CA GLY A 31 26.79 14.45 -2.99
C GLY A 31 26.55 15.40 -1.82
N ALA A 32 25.36 15.38 -1.23
CA ALA A 32 25.04 16.17 -0.05
C ALA A 32 25.95 15.81 1.15
N VAL A 33 26.19 14.52 1.39
CA VAL A 33 27.08 14.05 2.47
C VAL A 33 28.53 14.46 2.20
N ALA A 34 29.01 14.32 0.96
CA ALA A 34 30.36 14.76 0.58
C ALA A 34 30.52 16.27 0.76
N ALA A 35 29.55 17.06 0.30
CA ALA A 35 29.57 18.52 0.44
C ALA A 35 29.56 18.94 1.91
N ALA A 36 28.70 18.33 2.74
CA ALA A 36 28.66 18.59 4.18
C ALA A 36 30.00 18.27 4.85
N THR A 37 30.58 17.11 4.56
CA THR A 37 31.87 16.69 5.13
C THR A 37 33.01 17.65 4.77
N LEU A 38 33.06 18.12 3.52
CA LEU A 38 34.07 19.09 3.07
C LEU A 38 33.85 20.47 3.71
N ALA A 39 32.60 20.92 3.83
CA ALA A 39 32.26 22.18 4.47
C ALA A 39 32.57 22.17 5.98
N GLU A 40 32.32 21.06 6.68
CA GLU A 40 32.70 20.86 8.08
C GLU A 40 34.22 20.88 8.29
N ALA A 41 35.00 20.51 7.27
CA ALA A 41 36.45 20.66 7.26
C ALA A 41 36.93 22.10 6.98
N GLY A 42 36.01 23.05 6.79
CA GLY A 42 36.29 24.47 6.59
C GLY A 42 36.53 24.88 5.13
N LEU A 43 36.19 24.02 4.16
CA LEU A 43 36.33 24.31 2.74
C LEU A 43 35.10 25.07 2.20
N GLU A 44 35.32 26.02 1.28
CA GLU A 44 34.24 26.58 0.47
C GLU A 44 33.82 25.57 -0.60
N VAL A 45 32.60 25.04 -0.50
CA VAL A 45 32.09 23.99 -1.40
C VAL A 45 30.99 24.55 -2.29
N LEU A 46 31.13 24.34 -3.61
CA LEU A 46 30.08 24.59 -4.59
C LEU A 46 29.40 23.26 -4.97
N VAL A 47 28.07 23.19 -4.82
CA VAL A 47 27.28 22.04 -5.26
C VAL A 47 26.59 22.39 -6.57
N LEU A 48 26.78 21.55 -7.59
CA LEU A 48 26.15 21.67 -8.90
C LEU A 48 25.15 20.54 -9.09
N GLU A 49 23.91 20.86 -9.41
CA GLU A 49 22.86 19.88 -9.68
C GLU A 49 22.25 20.10 -11.06
N GLU A 50 21.90 19.01 -11.72
CA GLU A 50 21.09 19.02 -12.92
C GLU A 50 19.59 18.88 -12.57
N GLY A 51 18.86 19.98 -12.71
CA GLY A 51 17.41 20.00 -12.56
C GLY A 51 16.90 21.05 -11.59
N GLY A 52 15.58 21.07 -11.41
CA GLY A 52 14.92 22.09 -10.61
C GLY A 52 15.05 21.85 -9.10
N ALA A 53 14.97 22.94 -8.33
CA ALA A 53 14.71 22.89 -6.90
C ALA A 53 13.20 22.93 -6.66
N TYR A 54 12.64 21.85 -6.14
CA TYR A 54 11.20 21.71 -5.92
C TYR A 54 10.91 21.59 -4.43
N GLY A 55 10.00 22.43 -3.92
CA GLY A 55 9.49 22.33 -2.56
C GLY A 55 8.15 21.61 -2.52
N ALA A 56 7.63 21.33 -1.32
CA ALA A 56 6.38 20.59 -1.13
C ALA A 56 5.17 21.11 -1.94
N ARG A 57 5.11 22.41 -2.24
CA ARG A 57 4.02 23.03 -3.03
C ARG A 57 4.09 22.72 -4.53
N ASP A 58 5.26 22.31 -5.02
CA ASP A 58 5.48 22.01 -6.44
C ASP A 58 5.08 20.57 -6.80
N PHE A 59 4.83 19.71 -5.80
CA PHE A 59 4.41 18.32 -5.96
C PHE A 59 2.90 18.24 -6.20
N THR A 60 2.51 18.02 -7.46
CA THR A 60 1.10 17.96 -7.87
C THR A 60 0.46 16.59 -7.68
N GLN A 61 1.24 15.58 -7.30
CA GLN A 61 0.84 14.15 -7.28
C GLN A 61 0.39 13.60 -8.65
N ARG A 62 0.63 14.34 -9.74
CA ARG A 62 0.34 13.88 -11.10
C ARG A 62 1.61 13.26 -11.69
N GLU A 63 1.64 11.94 -11.76
CA GLU A 63 2.84 11.19 -12.16
C GLU A 63 3.48 11.70 -13.45
N GLY A 64 2.71 11.86 -14.53
CA GLY A 64 3.27 12.32 -15.81
C GLY A 64 3.98 13.69 -15.73
N GLU A 65 3.46 14.61 -14.90
CA GLU A 65 4.10 15.92 -14.69
C GLU A 65 5.34 15.79 -13.80
N MET A 66 5.23 15.01 -12.73
CA MET A 66 6.31 14.88 -11.75
C MET A 66 7.46 14.04 -12.29
N TYR A 67 7.20 13.01 -13.10
CA TYR A 67 8.23 12.22 -13.76
C TYR A 67 9.08 13.09 -14.70
N ALA A 68 8.43 13.89 -15.54
CA ALA A 68 9.11 14.80 -16.46
C ALA A 68 10.00 15.84 -15.75
N LYS A 69 9.63 16.25 -14.53
CA LYS A 69 10.38 17.22 -13.73
C LYS A 69 11.49 16.60 -12.89
N LEU A 70 11.24 15.42 -12.31
CA LEU A 70 12.08 14.85 -11.25
C LEU A 70 13.04 13.78 -11.74
N TYR A 71 12.78 13.15 -12.88
CA TYR A 71 13.59 12.05 -13.39
C TYR A 71 14.34 12.45 -14.65
N ARG A 72 15.59 12.01 -14.76
CA ARG A 72 16.36 12.13 -15.98
C ARG A 72 15.62 11.43 -17.12
N ALA A 73 15.53 12.11 -18.27
CA ALA A 73 14.75 11.66 -19.43
C ALA A 73 13.28 11.29 -19.10
N GLY A 74 12.69 11.90 -18.05
CA GLY A 74 11.33 11.57 -17.63
C GLY A 74 11.15 10.14 -17.12
N GLY A 75 12.24 9.48 -16.70
CA GLY A 75 12.21 8.08 -16.25
C GLY A 75 12.27 7.06 -17.38
N ALA A 76 12.57 7.49 -18.61
CA ALA A 76 12.66 6.62 -19.79
C ALA A 76 14.11 6.25 -20.16
N GLN A 77 15.06 6.34 -19.22
CA GLN A 77 16.47 6.05 -19.48
C GLN A 77 16.71 4.53 -19.49
N LEU A 78 16.91 3.98 -20.69
CA LEU A 78 17.13 2.55 -20.88
C LEU A 78 18.63 2.23 -21.08
N THR A 79 19.03 1.01 -20.75
CA THR A 79 20.30 0.45 -21.25
C THR A 79 20.25 0.29 -22.77
N GLU A 80 21.41 0.20 -23.43
CA GLU A 80 21.52 0.11 -24.90
C GLU A 80 20.66 -1.02 -25.49
N GLY A 81 20.53 -2.15 -24.78
CA GLY A 81 19.69 -3.28 -25.17
C GLY A 81 18.23 -3.20 -24.70
N GLY A 82 17.81 -2.13 -24.04
CA GLY A 82 16.44 -1.93 -23.55
C GLY A 82 16.03 -2.81 -22.37
N GLY A 83 16.90 -3.69 -21.87
CA GLY A 83 16.56 -4.69 -20.86
C GLY A 83 16.44 -4.16 -19.44
N VAL A 84 16.93 -2.94 -19.17
CA VAL A 84 16.88 -2.31 -17.85
C VAL A 84 16.54 -0.84 -18.00
N ASN A 85 15.55 -0.38 -17.23
CA ASN A 85 15.24 1.03 -17.04
C ASN A 85 15.98 1.56 -15.81
N VAL A 86 16.64 2.71 -15.97
CA VAL A 86 17.42 3.38 -14.93
C VAL A 86 16.66 4.62 -14.49
N LEU A 87 16.01 4.53 -13.33
CA LEU A 87 15.32 5.66 -12.71
C LEU A 87 16.32 6.52 -11.94
N GLN A 88 16.83 7.56 -12.60
CA GLN A 88 17.78 8.52 -12.03
C GLN A 88 17.06 9.84 -11.73
N GLY A 89 17.17 10.35 -10.50
CA GLY A 89 16.66 11.68 -10.16
C GLY A 89 17.49 12.80 -10.81
N SER A 90 16.81 13.83 -11.31
CA SER A 90 17.40 15.04 -11.90
C SER A 90 16.70 16.27 -11.32
N CYS A 91 16.95 16.52 -10.04
CA CYS A 91 16.45 17.66 -9.27
C CYS A 91 17.34 17.90 -8.05
N VAL A 92 17.20 19.04 -7.37
CA VAL A 92 17.93 19.31 -6.12
C VAL A 92 17.51 18.31 -5.05
N GLY A 93 18.48 17.53 -4.56
CA GLY A 93 18.30 16.34 -3.72
C GLY A 93 18.37 15.01 -4.49
N GLY A 94 18.49 15.05 -5.82
CA GLY A 94 18.68 13.90 -6.71
C GLY A 94 17.66 12.79 -6.47
N SER A 95 18.13 11.53 -6.53
CA SER A 95 17.27 10.37 -6.25
C SER A 95 16.69 10.36 -4.83
N THR A 96 17.22 11.11 -3.87
CA THR A 96 16.67 11.18 -2.50
C THR A 96 15.29 11.84 -2.47
N VAL A 97 14.97 12.73 -3.43
CA VAL A 97 13.68 13.43 -3.52
C VAL A 97 12.56 12.50 -4.02
N ILE A 98 12.92 11.52 -4.83
CA ILE A 98 11.98 10.63 -5.54
C ILE A 98 11.86 9.24 -4.90
N ASN A 99 12.66 8.95 -3.87
CA ASN A 99 12.67 7.64 -3.24
C ASN A 99 11.74 7.60 -2.02
N GLU A 100 11.18 6.42 -1.74
CA GLU A 100 10.49 6.15 -0.48
C GLU A 100 11.53 5.85 0.61
N GLY A 101 11.39 6.48 1.77
CA GLY A 101 12.35 6.40 2.87
C GLY A 101 11.84 5.51 4.01
N ASP A 102 12.11 4.22 3.96
CA ASP A 102 11.92 3.35 5.11
C ASP A 102 13.06 3.52 6.11
N CYS A 103 12.81 4.26 7.19
CA CYS A 103 13.77 4.38 8.29
C CYS A 103 13.53 3.27 9.32
N THR A 104 14.07 2.08 9.06
CA THR A 104 14.10 1.01 10.08
C THR A 104 15.39 1.10 10.88
N ARG A 105 15.28 0.95 12.21
CA ARG A 105 16.47 0.76 13.06
C ARG A 105 17.07 -0.60 12.74
N ILE A 106 18.32 -0.61 12.30
CA ILE A 106 18.98 -1.84 11.90
C ILE A 106 19.14 -2.73 13.15
N PRO A 107 18.64 -3.97 13.15
CA PRO A 107 18.78 -4.84 14.31
C PRO A 107 20.25 -5.15 14.64
N ALA A 108 20.60 -5.18 15.92
CA ALA A 108 21.97 -5.48 16.38
C ALA A 108 22.60 -6.74 15.73
N PRO A 109 21.87 -7.86 15.53
CA PRO A 109 22.44 -9.03 14.85
C PRO A 109 22.92 -8.78 13.41
N VAL A 110 22.30 -7.83 12.70
CA VAL A 110 22.67 -7.43 11.34
C VAL A 110 23.95 -6.60 11.36
N LEU A 111 24.05 -5.64 12.28
CA LEU A 111 25.26 -4.82 12.47
C LEU A 111 26.46 -5.68 12.84
N ASP A 112 26.27 -6.64 13.75
CA ASP A 112 27.30 -7.60 14.12
C ASP A 112 27.72 -8.48 12.94
N HIS A 113 26.77 -8.85 12.07
CA HIS A 113 27.06 -9.62 10.86
C HIS A 113 27.93 -8.82 9.88
N TRP A 114 27.61 -7.55 9.63
CA TRP A 114 28.42 -6.68 8.75
C TRP A 114 29.81 -6.43 9.30
N LYS A 115 29.94 -6.22 10.61
CA LYS A 115 31.24 -6.11 11.25
C LYS A 115 32.09 -7.37 11.05
N ARG A 116 31.50 -8.55 11.28
CA ARG A 116 32.20 -9.83 11.09
C ARG A 116 32.59 -10.10 9.63
N LEU A 117 31.69 -9.81 8.69
CA LEU A 117 31.88 -10.16 7.29
C LEU A 117 32.77 -9.16 6.54
N ALA A 118 32.57 -7.87 6.80
CA ALA A 118 33.12 -6.78 5.99
C ALA A 118 33.95 -5.77 6.80
N GLY A 119 34.15 -5.99 8.11
CA GLY A 119 34.96 -5.09 8.94
C GLY A 119 34.37 -3.68 9.10
N VAL A 120 33.05 -3.55 8.97
CA VAL A 120 32.37 -2.26 9.11
C VAL A 120 32.41 -1.83 10.58
N ASP A 121 33.17 -0.77 10.88
CA ASP A 121 33.31 -0.15 12.20
C ASP A 121 32.60 1.21 12.28
N GLY A 122 32.22 1.65 13.49
CA GLY A 122 31.50 2.92 13.70
C GLY A 122 30.00 2.88 13.40
N TYR A 123 29.45 1.66 13.27
CA TYR A 123 28.02 1.37 13.07
C TYR A 123 27.49 0.38 14.13
N ALA A 124 28.12 0.29 15.31
CA ALA A 124 27.54 -0.46 16.41
C ALA A 124 26.24 0.22 16.88
N GLU A 125 25.41 -0.51 17.63
CA GLU A 125 24.11 0.01 18.10
C GLU A 125 24.25 1.37 18.83
N GLY A 126 25.29 1.52 19.65
CA GLY A 126 25.61 2.80 20.32
C GLY A 126 26.03 3.92 19.37
N ASP A 127 26.77 3.60 18.30
CA ASP A 127 27.22 4.58 17.30
C ASP A 127 26.03 5.11 16.49
N LEU A 128 25.06 4.23 16.20
CA LEU A 128 23.85 4.60 15.47
C LEU A 128 22.84 5.33 16.34
N ALA A 129 22.78 5.05 17.64
CA ALA A 129 21.90 5.76 18.56
C ALA A 129 22.11 7.28 18.52
N ALA A 130 23.38 7.73 18.50
CA ALA A 130 23.73 9.14 18.37
C ALA A 130 23.29 9.74 17.02
N ARG A 131 23.30 8.93 15.95
CA ARG A 131 22.87 9.34 14.60
C ARG A 131 21.36 9.34 14.41
N TYR A 132 20.63 8.49 15.15
CA TYR A 132 19.17 8.46 15.14
C TYR A 132 18.54 9.57 16.00
N ALA A 133 19.24 10.05 17.03
CA ALA A 133 18.70 11.04 17.95
C ALA A 133 18.20 12.34 17.27
N PRO A 134 18.89 12.93 16.26
CA PRO A 134 18.41 14.13 15.57
C PRO A 134 17.17 13.91 14.68
N LEU A 135 16.82 12.66 14.34
CA LEU A 135 15.66 12.36 13.49
C LEU A 135 14.31 12.59 14.22
N GLY A 136 14.33 12.84 15.54
CA GLY A 136 13.12 13.15 16.31
C GLY A 136 12.20 11.94 16.57
N PHE A 137 12.59 10.74 16.16
CA PHE A 137 11.87 9.52 16.46
C PHE A 137 12.32 8.94 17.80
N GLU A 138 11.53 9.17 18.84
CA GLU A 138 11.73 8.57 20.15
C GLU A 138 11.26 7.11 20.12
N PRO A 139 12.15 6.13 20.37
CA PRO A 139 11.72 4.76 20.54
C PRO A 139 10.87 4.70 21.81
N LEU A 140 9.66 4.15 21.70
CA LEU A 140 8.84 3.91 22.89
C LEU A 140 9.63 2.99 23.83
N ALA A 141 9.90 3.46 25.06
CA ALA A 141 10.61 2.69 26.09
C ALA A 141 9.97 1.32 26.32
N THR A 142 8.66 1.23 26.09
CA THR A 142 7.92 -0.02 25.92
C THR A 142 7.13 0.10 24.63
N PRO A 143 7.55 -0.55 23.53
CA PRO A 143 6.77 -0.54 22.29
C PRO A 143 5.38 -1.12 22.59
N GLU A 144 4.34 -0.48 22.05
CA GLU A 144 2.99 -1.01 22.12
C GLU A 144 2.90 -2.26 21.25
N ARG A 145 3.22 -3.41 21.85
CA ARG A 145 3.07 -4.71 21.23
C ARG A 145 1.63 -5.15 21.44
N VAL A 146 0.81 -4.97 20.43
CA VAL A 146 -0.52 -5.59 20.42
C VAL A 146 -0.36 -7.10 20.26
N GLN A 147 -1.12 -7.85 21.05
CA GLN A 147 -1.16 -9.29 20.89
C GLN A 147 -1.72 -9.63 19.49
N ASP A 148 -1.09 -10.59 18.82
CA ASP A 148 -1.57 -11.13 17.56
C ASP A 148 -3.02 -11.64 17.70
N LYS A 149 -3.86 -11.32 16.72
CA LYS A 149 -5.28 -11.68 16.65
C LYS A 149 -5.57 -12.79 15.63
N GLY A 150 -4.55 -13.44 15.10
CA GLY A 150 -4.64 -14.60 14.19
C GLY A 150 -4.66 -14.24 12.70
N PHE A 151 -4.45 -12.98 12.33
CA PHE A 151 -4.42 -12.56 10.92
C PHE A 151 -3.09 -12.91 10.27
N THR A 152 -3.15 -13.43 9.05
CA THR A 152 -1.98 -14.02 8.39
C THR A 152 -1.51 -13.24 7.19
N VAL A 153 -2.43 -12.94 6.26
CA VAL A 153 -2.15 -12.25 5.00
C VAL A 153 -3.36 -11.42 4.57
N ILE A 154 -3.16 -10.50 3.64
CA ILE A 154 -4.26 -9.93 2.87
C ILE A 154 -4.70 -10.97 1.85
N ASP A 155 -5.96 -11.39 1.92
CA ASP A 155 -6.56 -12.38 1.01
C ASP A 155 -6.89 -11.74 -0.35
N HIS A 156 -7.58 -10.61 -0.29
CA HIS A 156 -7.96 -9.82 -1.45
C HIS A 156 -8.30 -8.38 -1.02
N LEU A 157 -8.52 -7.52 -2.01
CA LEU A 157 -9.11 -6.19 -1.83
C LEU A 157 -10.03 -5.91 -3.00
N THR A 158 -10.99 -5.02 -2.81
CA THR A 158 -11.93 -4.62 -3.87
C THR A 158 -11.63 -3.24 -4.40
N ASN A 159 -12.08 -2.95 -5.62
CA ASN A 159 -12.06 -1.60 -6.19
C ASN A 159 -13.47 -1.20 -6.62
N ASN A 160 -14.01 -0.14 -6.05
CA ASN A 160 -15.22 0.49 -6.56
C ASN A 160 -14.83 1.53 -7.61
N VAL A 161 -15.47 1.46 -8.77
CA VAL A 161 -15.15 2.31 -9.92
C VAL A 161 -16.41 2.92 -10.52
N PHE A 162 -16.24 4.02 -11.26
CA PHE A 162 -17.36 4.65 -11.95
C PHE A 162 -17.96 3.72 -13.00
N LYS A 163 -19.27 3.81 -13.20
CA LYS A 163 -19.99 3.03 -14.21
C LYS A 163 -19.36 3.21 -15.60
N GLY A 164 -19.11 2.08 -16.27
CA GLY A 164 -18.48 2.03 -17.60
C GLY A 164 -16.95 2.12 -17.57
N THR A 165 -16.32 2.11 -16.39
CA THR A 165 -14.84 2.16 -16.26
C THR A 165 -14.22 0.85 -15.76
N MET A 166 -15.04 -0.14 -15.41
CA MET A 166 -14.58 -1.46 -14.97
C MET A 166 -13.63 -2.12 -15.96
N GLU A 167 -13.90 -2.05 -17.27
CA GLU A 167 -12.99 -2.59 -18.29
C GLU A 167 -11.65 -1.88 -18.28
N THR A 168 -11.64 -0.54 -18.20
CA THR A 168 -10.41 0.27 -18.11
C THR A 168 -9.52 -0.16 -16.96
N TRP A 169 -10.10 -0.29 -15.75
CA TRP A 169 -9.35 -0.73 -14.58
C TRP A 169 -8.94 -2.19 -14.66
N SER A 170 -9.79 -3.04 -15.22
CA SER A 170 -9.44 -4.45 -15.37
C SER A 170 -8.28 -4.67 -16.33
N ASN A 171 -8.25 -3.92 -17.44
CA ASN A 171 -7.19 -4.01 -18.43
C ASN A 171 -5.88 -3.45 -17.89
N PHE A 172 -5.91 -2.40 -17.06
CA PHE A 172 -4.71 -1.95 -16.35
C PHE A 172 -4.04 -3.09 -15.57
N TYR A 173 -4.79 -3.87 -14.79
CA TYR A 173 -4.22 -4.99 -14.03
C TYR A 173 -3.75 -6.16 -14.91
N LYS A 174 -4.45 -6.43 -16.02
CA LYS A 174 -4.05 -7.47 -16.99
C LYS A 174 -2.77 -7.07 -17.72
N ASP A 175 -2.72 -5.85 -18.23
CA ASP A 175 -1.66 -5.39 -19.13
C ASP A 175 -0.36 -5.08 -18.37
N VAL A 176 -0.48 -4.52 -17.16
CA VAL A 176 0.70 -4.10 -16.36
C VAL A 176 1.20 -5.25 -15.48
N PHE A 177 0.29 -5.98 -14.83
CA PHE A 177 0.65 -6.97 -13.80
C PHE A 177 0.37 -8.42 -14.21
N GLY A 178 -0.15 -8.65 -15.43
CA GLY A 178 -0.43 -9.99 -15.94
C GLY A 178 -1.60 -10.69 -15.24
N PHE A 179 -2.48 -9.96 -14.55
CA PHE A 179 -3.64 -10.57 -13.93
C PHE A 179 -4.53 -11.22 -14.99
N THR A 180 -5.23 -12.28 -14.62
CA THR A 180 -6.18 -12.96 -15.50
C THR A 180 -7.60 -12.81 -14.97
N GLU A 181 -8.51 -12.70 -15.93
CA GLU A 181 -9.93 -12.82 -15.73
C GLU A 181 -10.29 -14.18 -15.13
N VAL A 182 -10.99 -14.19 -14.00
CA VAL A 182 -11.44 -15.46 -13.39
C VAL A 182 -12.95 -15.56 -13.36
N ARG A 183 -13.65 -14.45 -13.10
CA ARG A 183 -15.10 -14.50 -12.98
C ARG A 183 -15.77 -13.15 -13.17
N TYR A 184 -16.96 -13.18 -13.74
CA TYR A 184 -17.89 -12.06 -13.85
C TYR A 184 -19.11 -12.36 -12.97
N PHE A 185 -19.57 -11.34 -12.22
CA PHE A 185 -20.74 -11.41 -11.37
C PHE A 185 -21.71 -10.28 -11.71
N ASP A 186 -23.00 -10.61 -11.75
CA ASP A 186 -24.10 -9.66 -11.75
C ASP A 186 -24.92 -9.92 -10.48
N ILE A 187 -24.70 -9.10 -9.45
CA ILE A 187 -25.26 -9.29 -8.12
C ILE A 187 -26.44 -8.35 -7.97
N HIS A 188 -27.64 -8.91 -7.81
CA HIS A 188 -28.86 -8.16 -7.52
C HIS A 188 -29.21 -8.31 -6.05
N GLY A 189 -28.83 -7.33 -5.23
CA GLY A 189 -29.25 -7.26 -3.82
C GLY A 189 -30.73 -6.87 -3.70
N VAL A 190 -31.29 -6.97 -2.48
CA VAL A 190 -32.72 -6.67 -2.21
C VAL A 190 -33.10 -5.22 -2.55
N LYS A 191 -32.13 -4.29 -2.55
CA LYS A 191 -32.37 -2.86 -2.80
C LYS A 191 -31.62 -2.28 -4.00
N THR A 192 -30.47 -2.84 -4.39
CA THR A 192 -29.60 -2.29 -5.44
C THR A 192 -28.74 -3.39 -6.07
N GLY A 193 -28.45 -3.29 -7.37
CA GLY A 193 -27.53 -4.21 -8.05
C GLY A 193 -26.12 -3.65 -8.24
N LEU A 194 -25.16 -4.55 -8.44
CA LEU A 194 -23.79 -4.23 -8.85
C LEU A 194 -23.26 -5.26 -9.84
N THR A 195 -22.39 -4.82 -10.74
CA THR A 195 -21.58 -5.71 -11.56
C THR A 195 -20.20 -5.80 -10.94
N SER A 196 -19.68 -7.01 -10.80
CA SER A 196 -18.34 -7.26 -10.27
C SER A 196 -17.50 -8.12 -11.20
N TYR A 197 -16.23 -7.75 -11.30
CA TYR A 197 -15.25 -8.40 -12.15
C TYR A 197 -14.04 -8.86 -11.33
N ALA A 198 -13.89 -10.16 -11.12
CA ALA A 198 -12.81 -10.72 -10.33
C ALA A 198 -11.58 -11.05 -11.17
N LEU A 199 -10.48 -10.37 -10.84
CA LEU A 199 -9.15 -10.63 -11.38
C LEU A 199 -8.32 -11.44 -10.40
N ARG A 200 -7.42 -12.27 -10.93
CA ARG A 200 -6.48 -13.04 -10.14
C ARG A 200 -5.06 -12.85 -10.63
N SER A 201 -4.15 -12.68 -9.68
CA SER A 201 -2.72 -12.56 -9.93
C SER A 201 -2.16 -13.81 -10.65
N PRO A 202 -1.06 -13.68 -11.42
CA PRO A 202 -0.40 -14.80 -12.08
C PRO A 202 -0.01 -15.95 -11.14
N CYS A 203 0.35 -15.63 -9.90
CA CYS A 203 0.72 -16.62 -8.89
C CYS A 203 -0.49 -17.30 -8.22
N GLY A 204 -1.71 -16.85 -8.54
CA GLY A 204 -2.96 -17.42 -8.05
C GLY A 204 -3.27 -17.12 -6.58
N ARG A 205 -2.46 -16.33 -5.88
CA ARG A 205 -2.58 -16.12 -4.43
C ARG A 205 -3.40 -14.89 -4.03
N PHE A 206 -3.56 -13.95 -4.95
CA PHE A 206 -4.22 -12.67 -4.68
C PHE A 206 -5.27 -12.38 -5.74
N CYS A 207 -6.40 -11.82 -5.31
CA CYS A 207 -7.52 -11.47 -6.17
C CYS A 207 -7.93 -10.01 -5.97
N ILE A 208 -8.50 -9.40 -7.02
CA ILE A 208 -9.02 -8.04 -7.02
C ILE A 208 -10.39 -8.04 -7.71
N PRO A 209 -11.50 -8.03 -6.97
CA PRO A 209 -12.81 -7.73 -7.52
C PRO A 209 -12.94 -6.23 -7.83
N ILE A 210 -13.35 -5.91 -9.05
CA ILE A 210 -13.64 -4.55 -9.50
C ILE A 210 -15.15 -4.41 -9.65
N ASN A 211 -15.74 -3.46 -8.94
CA ASN A 211 -17.19 -3.30 -8.84
C ASN A 211 -17.64 -1.98 -9.45
N GLU A 212 -18.73 -2.00 -10.21
CA GLU A 212 -19.45 -0.81 -10.63
C GLU A 212 -20.95 -0.94 -10.37
N GLY A 213 -21.61 0.18 -10.06
CA GLY A 213 -23.04 0.21 -9.79
C GLY A 213 -23.88 0.07 -11.07
N THR A 214 -24.92 -0.75 -11.04
CA THR A 214 -25.85 -0.90 -12.18
C THR A 214 -26.86 0.25 -12.26
N GLU A 215 -27.21 0.85 -11.11
CA GLU A 215 -28.19 1.93 -10.97
C GLU A 215 -27.59 3.19 -10.32
N ALA A 216 -28.28 4.34 -10.50
CA ALA A 216 -27.85 5.63 -9.96
C ALA A 216 -27.79 5.64 -8.43
N LYS A 217 -28.71 4.94 -7.76
CA LYS A 217 -28.70 4.75 -6.31
C LYS A 217 -28.20 3.34 -6.00
N SER A 218 -26.89 3.19 -5.83
CA SER A 218 -26.23 1.93 -5.48
C SER A 218 -25.22 2.17 -4.37
N GLN A 219 -24.92 1.14 -3.56
CA GLN A 219 -23.87 1.21 -2.54
C GLN A 219 -22.51 1.61 -3.14
N ILE A 220 -22.25 1.24 -4.41
CA ILE A 220 -21.05 1.64 -5.13
C ILE A 220 -21.03 3.15 -5.38
N ASN A 221 -22.14 3.74 -5.80
CA ASN A 221 -22.20 5.20 -6.02
C ASN A 221 -22.15 5.97 -4.72
N GLU A 222 -22.77 5.46 -3.64
CA GLU A 222 -22.65 6.05 -2.30
C GLU A 222 -21.17 6.06 -1.84
N TYR A 223 -20.45 4.95 -2.05
CA TYR A 223 -19.01 4.90 -1.83
C TYR A 223 -18.27 5.96 -2.66
N LEU A 224 -18.52 6.05 -3.97
CA LEU A 224 -17.80 6.97 -4.86
C LEU A 224 -18.05 8.44 -4.47
N GLU A 225 -19.27 8.76 -4.04
CA GLU A 225 -19.65 10.09 -3.55
C GLU A 225 -18.98 10.44 -2.22
N GLU A 226 -18.91 9.50 -1.27
CA GLU A 226 -18.27 9.73 0.02
C GLU A 226 -16.73 9.77 -0.12
N TYR A 227 -16.15 8.81 -0.83
CA TYR A 227 -14.72 8.66 -1.07
C TYR A 227 -14.15 9.71 -2.05
N LYS A 228 -15.01 10.38 -2.82
CA LYS A 228 -14.65 11.37 -3.85
C LYS A 228 -13.87 10.80 -5.03
N GLY A 229 -14.17 9.55 -5.41
CA GLY A 229 -13.55 8.91 -6.57
C GLY A 229 -13.53 7.38 -6.47
N PRO A 230 -12.91 6.71 -7.46
CA PRO A 230 -12.68 5.28 -7.39
C PRO A 230 -11.64 4.95 -6.31
N GLY A 231 -11.73 3.76 -5.72
CA GLY A 231 -10.79 3.36 -4.68
C GLY A 231 -11.10 2.01 -4.07
N ILE A 232 -10.37 1.68 -3.01
CA ILE A 232 -10.53 0.42 -2.29
C ILE A 232 -11.74 0.51 -1.37
N GLN A 233 -12.75 -0.32 -1.58
CA GLN A 233 -13.91 -0.36 -0.69
C GLN A 233 -13.61 -1.21 0.55
N HIS A 234 -13.00 -2.37 0.36
CA HIS A 234 -12.60 -3.21 1.47
C HIS A 234 -11.31 -3.97 1.24
N ILE A 235 -10.72 -4.37 2.37
CA ILE A 235 -9.52 -5.20 2.44
C ILE A 235 -9.87 -6.43 3.27
N ALA A 236 -9.62 -7.61 2.74
CA ALA A 236 -9.89 -8.87 3.42
C ALA A 236 -8.62 -9.45 4.06
N PHE A 237 -8.69 -9.76 5.35
CA PHE A 237 -7.60 -10.41 6.08
C PHE A 237 -7.90 -11.88 6.32
N ALA A 238 -7.00 -12.74 5.87
CA ALA A 238 -7.09 -14.18 6.07
C ALA A 238 -6.71 -14.58 7.50
N THR A 239 -7.50 -15.47 8.11
CA THR A 239 -7.21 -16.14 9.38
C THR A 239 -7.37 -17.65 9.25
N ARG A 240 -6.69 -18.40 10.13
CA ARG A 240 -6.82 -19.86 10.23
C ARG A 240 -7.89 -20.31 11.22
N ASP A 241 -8.38 -19.40 12.06
CA ASP A 241 -9.46 -19.64 13.02
C ASP A 241 -10.21 -18.31 13.26
N ILE A 242 -11.24 -18.08 12.44
CA ILE A 242 -12.01 -16.84 12.47
C ILE A 242 -12.73 -16.63 13.80
N LEU A 243 -13.18 -17.71 14.45
CA LEU A 243 -13.89 -17.60 15.72
C LEU A 243 -12.94 -17.22 16.86
N ALA A 244 -11.72 -17.79 16.88
CA ALA A 244 -10.69 -17.37 17.82
C ALA A 244 -10.21 -15.94 17.57
N SER A 245 -10.05 -15.54 16.30
CA SER A 245 -9.75 -14.15 15.93
C SER A 245 -10.82 -13.17 16.42
N LEU A 246 -12.10 -13.50 16.24
CA LEU A 246 -13.21 -12.68 16.72
C LEU A 246 -13.29 -12.63 18.24
N ASP A 247 -13.01 -13.75 18.94
CA ASP A 247 -12.89 -13.74 20.40
C ASP A 247 -11.75 -12.84 20.89
N ALA A 248 -10.60 -12.86 20.21
CA ALA A 248 -9.47 -11.97 20.51
C ALA A 248 -9.73 -10.50 20.16
N MET A 249 -10.74 -10.23 19.33
CA MET A 249 -11.20 -8.87 19.01
C MET A 249 -12.26 -8.34 19.96
N LYS A 250 -12.83 -9.16 20.86
CA LYS A 250 -13.81 -8.70 21.85
C LYS A 250 -13.22 -7.57 22.71
N GLY A 251 -14.01 -6.52 22.90
CA GLY A 251 -13.59 -5.31 23.60
C GLY A 251 -12.73 -4.34 22.79
N SER A 252 -12.40 -4.68 21.53
CA SER A 252 -11.85 -3.68 20.60
C SER A 252 -12.93 -2.70 20.13
N GLY A 253 -12.52 -1.52 19.65
CA GLY A 253 -13.43 -0.52 19.08
C GLY A 253 -13.97 -0.89 17.70
N VAL A 254 -13.65 -2.07 17.16
CA VAL A 254 -14.09 -2.52 15.83
C VAL A 254 -15.49 -3.11 15.93
N GLY A 255 -16.45 -2.50 15.23
CA GLY A 255 -17.81 -3.02 15.10
C GLY A 255 -17.98 -3.87 13.84
N PHE A 256 -18.85 -4.88 13.90
CA PHE A 256 -19.20 -5.76 12.78
C PHE A 256 -20.63 -5.51 12.30
N LEU A 257 -20.93 -5.91 11.07
CA LEU A 257 -22.30 -5.93 10.55
C LEU A 257 -23.12 -7.01 11.26
N ASP A 258 -24.43 -6.75 11.38
CA ASP A 258 -25.39 -7.66 11.99
C ASP A 258 -26.06 -8.50 10.89
N ILE A 259 -26.20 -9.81 11.12
CA ILE A 259 -26.85 -10.74 10.19
C ILE A 259 -28.18 -11.18 10.78
N ASP A 260 -29.21 -11.31 9.94
CA ASP A 260 -30.52 -11.80 10.38
C ASP A 260 -30.40 -13.24 10.91
N ASP A 261 -31.03 -13.50 12.05
CA ASP A 261 -30.98 -14.79 12.71
C ASP A 261 -31.56 -15.94 11.86
N GLU A 262 -32.54 -15.63 10.99
CA GLU A 262 -33.15 -16.60 10.07
C GLU A 262 -32.14 -17.18 9.07
N TYR A 263 -31.06 -16.45 8.74
CA TYR A 263 -29.97 -16.94 7.89
C TYR A 263 -29.38 -18.26 8.42
N TYR A 264 -29.16 -18.31 9.75
CA TYR A 264 -28.53 -19.46 10.40
C TYR A 264 -29.43 -20.69 10.47
N ALA A 265 -30.74 -20.53 10.30
CA ALA A 265 -31.68 -21.65 10.32
C ALA A 265 -31.49 -22.57 9.11
N THR A 266 -31.02 -22.05 7.97
CA THR A 266 -30.94 -22.80 6.71
C THR A 266 -29.52 -23.00 6.19
N ILE A 267 -28.59 -22.10 6.54
CA ILE A 267 -27.25 -22.10 5.93
C ILE A 267 -26.46 -23.39 6.17
N PHE A 268 -26.63 -24.00 7.35
CA PHE A 268 -25.92 -25.24 7.69
C PHE A 268 -26.50 -26.48 7.03
N GLU A 269 -27.70 -26.40 6.45
CA GLU A 269 -28.23 -27.43 5.57
C GLU A 269 -27.64 -27.29 4.16
N ARG A 270 -27.41 -26.04 3.71
CA ARG A 270 -26.76 -25.74 2.43
C ARG A 270 -25.28 -26.12 2.43
N VAL A 271 -24.58 -25.90 3.55
CA VAL A 271 -23.14 -26.15 3.71
C VAL A 271 -22.91 -27.05 4.94
N PRO A 272 -23.27 -28.35 4.86
CA PRO A 272 -23.27 -29.24 6.02
C PRO A 272 -21.87 -29.64 6.50
N ASN A 273 -20.86 -29.48 5.66
CA ASN A 273 -19.45 -29.82 5.90
C ASN A 273 -18.68 -28.78 6.75
N VAL A 274 -19.31 -27.69 7.19
CA VAL A 274 -18.71 -26.74 8.15
C VAL A 274 -18.33 -27.45 9.45
N ARG A 275 -17.09 -27.26 9.89
CA ARG A 275 -16.51 -27.97 11.05
C ARG A 275 -16.49 -27.13 12.32
N GLU A 276 -16.56 -25.82 12.18
CA GLU A 276 -16.59 -24.87 13.28
C GLU A 276 -17.91 -24.95 14.07
N ASP A 277 -17.86 -24.48 15.31
CA ASP A 277 -19.03 -24.45 16.19
C ASP A 277 -20.11 -23.52 15.60
N ARG A 278 -21.21 -24.12 15.14
CA ARG A 278 -22.35 -23.42 14.52
C ARG A 278 -23.00 -22.39 15.44
N ALA A 279 -23.03 -22.65 16.76
CA ALA A 279 -23.57 -21.70 17.72
C ALA A 279 -22.63 -20.48 17.87
N ARG A 280 -21.31 -20.70 17.81
CA ARG A 280 -20.34 -19.60 17.80
C ARG A 280 -20.34 -18.82 16.48
N ILE A 281 -20.48 -19.49 15.33
CA ILE A 281 -20.66 -18.85 14.02
C ILE A 281 -21.85 -17.88 14.08
N ARG A 282 -23.00 -18.38 14.56
CA ARG A 282 -24.22 -17.57 14.75
C ARG A 282 -24.02 -16.43 15.74
N ALA A 283 -23.43 -16.69 16.91
CA ALA A 283 -23.22 -15.67 17.93
C ALA A 283 -22.26 -14.55 17.49
N HIS A 284 -21.38 -14.83 16.55
CA HIS A 284 -20.42 -13.89 16.00
C HIS A 284 -20.88 -13.24 14.67
N ASN A 285 -22.09 -13.52 14.18
CA ASN A 285 -22.58 -13.01 12.88
C ASN A 285 -21.68 -13.40 11.69
N VAL A 286 -21.02 -14.57 11.75
CA VAL A 286 -20.17 -15.07 10.67
C VAL A 286 -21.03 -15.66 9.56
N LEU A 287 -20.79 -15.27 8.32
CA LEU A 287 -21.40 -15.82 7.12
C LEU A 287 -20.64 -17.07 6.64
N VAL A 288 -21.37 -18.00 6.04
CA VAL A 288 -20.88 -19.27 5.52
C VAL A 288 -21.26 -19.41 4.06
N ASP A 289 -20.27 -19.71 3.22
CA ASP A 289 -20.53 -20.15 1.86
C ASP A 289 -19.64 -21.35 1.50
N GLY A 290 -20.06 -22.16 0.52
CA GLY A 290 -19.29 -23.34 0.16
C GLY A 290 -20.04 -24.36 -0.66
N ASP A 291 -19.33 -25.44 -0.96
CA ASP A 291 -19.81 -26.60 -1.69
C ASP A 291 -19.26 -27.89 -1.04
N GLU A 292 -19.42 -29.02 -1.73
CA GLU A 292 -18.95 -30.33 -1.26
C GLU A 292 -17.41 -30.42 -1.13
N GLN A 293 -16.66 -29.57 -1.85
CA GLN A 293 -15.19 -29.61 -1.90
C GLN A 293 -14.57 -28.76 -0.79
N GLY A 294 -15.28 -27.75 -0.31
CA GLY A 294 -14.81 -26.87 0.75
C GLY A 294 -15.77 -25.72 1.04
N TYR A 295 -15.49 -24.96 2.09
CA TYR A 295 -16.28 -23.81 2.50
C TYR A 295 -15.39 -22.62 2.87
N LEU A 296 -16.00 -21.47 3.05
CA LEU A 296 -15.39 -20.25 3.54
C LEU A 296 -16.29 -19.58 4.57
N LEU A 297 -15.65 -18.89 5.50
CA LEU A 297 -16.28 -18.13 6.57
C LEU A 297 -15.89 -16.66 6.41
N GLN A 298 -16.87 -15.76 6.43
CA GLN A 298 -16.66 -14.33 6.23
C GLN A 298 -17.39 -13.51 7.28
N ILE A 299 -16.83 -12.37 7.64
CA ILE A 299 -17.51 -11.34 8.43
C ILE A 299 -16.97 -9.97 8.05
N PHE A 300 -17.85 -8.98 8.04
CA PHE A 300 -17.55 -7.63 7.59
C PHE A 300 -17.66 -6.65 8.74
N THR A 301 -16.70 -5.74 8.85
CA THR A 301 -16.78 -4.65 9.80
C THR A 301 -17.79 -3.61 9.34
N LYS A 302 -18.25 -2.77 10.26
CA LYS A 302 -18.74 -1.44 9.90
C LYS A 302 -17.58 -0.64 9.27
N ASN A 303 -17.92 0.46 8.63
CA ASN A 303 -16.92 1.38 8.10
C ASN A 303 -15.90 1.79 9.18
N VAL A 304 -14.61 1.68 8.86
CA VAL A 304 -13.50 2.01 9.75
C VAL A 304 -12.80 3.31 9.36
N VAL A 305 -12.74 3.63 8.07
CA VAL A 305 -12.11 4.87 7.55
C VAL A 305 -12.95 5.40 6.40
N GLY A 306 -13.73 6.45 6.64
CA GLY A 306 -14.70 6.95 5.65
C GLY A 306 -15.63 5.82 5.19
N PRO A 307 -15.77 5.54 3.89
CA PRO A 307 -16.60 4.45 3.38
C PRO A 307 -15.86 3.09 3.30
N ILE A 308 -14.64 2.97 3.83
CA ILE A 308 -13.83 1.75 3.77
C ILE A 308 -14.17 0.84 4.96
N PHE A 309 -14.41 -0.44 4.70
CA PHE A 309 -14.58 -1.48 5.72
C PHE A 309 -13.56 -2.62 5.55
N ILE A 310 -13.51 -3.51 6.53
CA ILE A 310 -12.61 -4.66 6.55
C ILE A 310 -13.42 -5.95 6.50
N GLU A 311 -12.90 -6.95 5.80
CA GLU A 311 -13.40 -8.32 5.83
C GLU A 311 -12.42 -9.21 6.60
N LEU A 312 -12.93 -10.12 7.43
CA LEU A 312 -12.16 -11.23 7.95
C LEU A 312 -12.65 -12.51 7.27
N ILE A 313 -11.70 -13.30 6.75
CA ILE A 313 -12.01 -14.49 5.98
C ILE A 313 -11.19 -15.69 6.44
N GLN A 314 -11.84 -16.85 6.55
CA GLN A 314 -11.19 -18.15 6.68
C GLN A 314 -11.63 -19.03 5.51
N ARG A 315 -10.65 -19.68 4.85
CA ARG A 315 -10.88 -20.55 3.71
C ARG A 315 -10.57 -21.99 4.08
N GLU A 316 -11.53 -22.88 3.86
CA GLU A 316 -11.43 -24.31 4.09
C GLU A 316 -11.56 -25.05 2.76
N ASN A 317 -10.44 -25.12 2.04
CA ASN A 317 -10.35 -25.72 0.70
C ASN A 317 -11.31 -25.09 -0.34
N ASN A 318 -11.68 -23.81 -0.15
CA ASN A 318 -12.53 -23.07 -1.08
C ASN A 318 -11.87 -21.76 -1.51
N LEU A 319 -11.60 -21.65 -2.82
CA LEU A 319 -10.95 -20.49 -3.44
C LEU A 319 -11.95 -19.55 -4.15
N SER A 320 -13.26 -19.75 -3.96
CA SER A 320 -14.30 -18.88 -4.50
C SER A 320 -14.43 -17.58 -3.71
N PHE A 321 -15.30 -16.68 -4.15
CA PHE A 321 -15.50 -15.36 -3.53
C PHE A 321 -16.66 -15.29 -2.53
N GLY A 322 -17.39 -16.39 -2.31
CA GLY A 322 -18.54 -16.39 -1.40
C GLY A 322 -19.76 -15.67 -1.99
N GLU A 323 -20.15 -16.00 -3.21
CA GLU A 323 -21.28 -15.37 -3.93
C GLU A 323 -22.57 -15.36 -3.11
N GLY A 324 -22.85 -16.45 -2.38
CA GLY A 324 -24.02 -16.56 -1.51
C GLY A 324 -23.97 -15.64 -0.29
N ASN A 325 -22.79 -15.18 0.11
CA ASN A 325 -22.61 -14.25 1.22
C ASN A 325 -22.87 -12.79 0.78
N PHE A 326 -22.57 -12.42 -0.46
CA PHE A 326 -22.87 -11.08 -0.98
C PHE A 326 -24.36 -10.77 -1.02
N GLY A 327 -25.21 -11.77 -1.25
CA GLY A 327 -26.67 -11.58 -1.20
C GLY A 327 -27.22 -11.41 0.23
N ALA A 328 -26.44 -11.73 1.26
CA ALA A 328 -26.81 -11.58 2.66
C ALA A 328 -26.37 -10.24 3.28
N LEU A 329 -25.60 -9.43 2.53
CA LEU A 329 -25.12 -8.08 2.90
C LEU A 329 -26.01 -6.99 2.31
#